data_AF-A0A0A0C372-F1
#
_entry.id   AF-A0A0A0C372-F1
#
_cell.length_a   1.000
_cell.length_b   1.000
_cell.length_c   1.000
_cell.angle_alpha   90.00
_cell.angle_beta   90.00
_cell.angle_gamma   90.00
#
_symmetry.space_group_name_H-M   'P 1'
#
loop_
_entity.id
_entity.type
_entity.pdbx_description
1 polymer ?
#
loop_
_entity_poly.entity_id
_entity_poly.type
_entity_poly.pdbx_seq_one_letter_code
_entity_poly.pdbx_strand_id
1 'polypeptide(L)'
;RADVEAVVLVPDDTCATRKARGVLPPTVPHADAARTAGRAALLVHALCHEPTLLLEATEDVLHQPYRAEVMAPTLRLVGELRSRGQAAVVSGAGPSVLVLQPSAAADEGEVARRAALAAVHGGDGGWRELRPGIALDGARALHVGEASAAR
;
A
#
# COMPACT_ATOMS: atom_id res chain seq x y z
N ARG A 1 14.69 14.19 6.72
CA ARG A 1 13.87 13.23 5.94
C ARG A 1 12.78 12.78 6.88
N ALA A 2 11.51 12.91 6.52
CA ALA A 2 10.45 12.50 7.43
C ALA A 2 10.53 10.99 7.72
N ASP A 3 10.29 10.63 8.97
CA ASP A 3 10.40 9.27 9.47
C ASP A 3 9.09 8.53 9.17
N VAL A 4 9.07 7.78 8.07
CA VAL A 4 7.89 7.07 7.53
C VAL A 4 8.17 5.58 7.45
N GLU A 5 7.27 4.78 8.01
CA GLU A 5 7.28 3.33 7.90
C GLU A 5 6.33 2.88 6.78
N ALA A 6 6.74 1.83 6.06
CA ALA A 6 5.92 1.13 5.08
C ALA A 6 5.60 -0.28 5.57
N VAL A 7 4.31 -0.57 5.72
CA VAL A 7 3.79 -1.89 6.07
C VAL A 7 3.02 -2.45 4.90
N VAL A 8 3.27 -3.71 4.54
CA VAL A 8 2.60 -4.39 3.43
C VAL A 8 1.79 -5.55 3.96
N LEU A 9 0.48 -5.53 3.72
CA LEU A 9 -0.40 -6.66 3.97
C LEU A 9 -0.52 -7.45 2.67
N VAL A 10 -0.05 -8.70 2.69
CA VAL A 10 0.00 -9.58 1.51
C VAL A 10 -1.00 -10.71 1.71
N PRO A 11 -2.04 -10.83 0.86
CA PRO A 11 -2.95 -11.97 0.93
C PRO A 11 -2.26 -13.23 0.41
N ASP A 12 -2.75 -14.39 0.83
CA ASP A 12 -2.30 -15.69 0.31
C ASP A 12 -2.79 -15.91 -1.14
N ASP A 13 -3.90 -15.28 -1.52
CA ASP A 13 -4.44 -15.30 -2.87
C ASP A 13 -3.68 -14.38 -3.81
N THR A 14 -3.55 -14.80 -5.07
CA THR A 14 -2.97 -13.97 -6.14
C THR A 14 -4.07 -13.43 -7.05
N CYS A 15 -3.97 -12.15 -7.44
CA CYS A 15 -4.82 -11.56 -8.46
C CYS A 15 -4.02 -11.40 -9.76
N ALA A 16 -4.60 -11.81 -10.89
CA ALA A 16 -3.97 -11.60 -12.19
C ALA A 16 -3.92 -10.09 -12.51
N THR A 17 -2.73 -9.51 -12.53
CA THR A 17 -2.47 -8.08 -12.83
C THR A 17 -3.14 -7.59 -14.12
N ARG A 18 -3.31 -8.48 -15.11
CA ARG A 18 -4.05 -8.20 -16.36
C ARG A 18 -5.52 -7.86 -16.11
N LYS A 19 -6.19 -8.57 -15.20
CA LYS A 19 -7.60 -8.34 -14.85
C LYS A 19 -7.79 -6.99 -14.14
N ALA A 20 -6.88 -6.64 -13.24
CA ALA A 20 -6.90 -5.36 -12.51
C ALA A 20 -6.65 -4.12 -13.41
N ARG A 21 -5.98 -4.29 -14.55
CA ARG A 21 -5.81 -3.22 -15.55
C ARG A 21 -6.96 -3.14 -16.54
N GLY A 22 -7.60 -4.27 -16.84
CA GLY A 22 -8.70 -4.33 -17.82
C GLY A 22 -10.00 -3.64 -17.38
N VAL A 23 -10.14 -3.31 -16.10
CA VAL A 23 -11.32 -2.61 -15.55
C VAL A 23 -11.22 -1.09 -15.56
N LEU A 24 -10.08 -0.53 -15.96
CA LEU A 24 -9.89 0.92 -15.99
C LEU A 24 -10.59 1.53 -17.21
N PRO A 25 -11.36 2.62 -17.05
CA PRO A 25 -11.98 3.28 -18.18
C PRO A 25 -10.93 3.94 -19.08
N PRO A 26 -11.22 4.13 -20.38
CA PRO A 26 -10.31 4.81 -21.30
C PRO A 26 -10.18 6.32 -21.03
N THR A 27 -11.14 6.90 -20.31
CA THR A 27 -11.21 8.34 -20.00
C THR A 27 -11.75 8.54 -18.59
N VAL A 28 -11.32 9.64 -17.96
CA VAL A 28 -11.79 10.06 -16.63
C VAL A 28 -12.21 11.53 -16.66
N PRO A 29 -13.10 11.98 -15.77
CA PRO A 29 -13.42 13.39 -15.63
C PRO A 29 -12.18 14.24 -15.36
N HIS A 30 -12.11 15.43 -15.95
CA HIS A 30 -10.98 16.35 -15.72
C HIS A 30 -10.80 16.70 -14.24
N ALA A 31 -11.89 16.82 -13.49
CA ALA A 31 -11.85 17.09 -12.05
C ALA A 31 -11.15 15.98 -11.26
N ASP A 32 -11.39 14.72 -11.61
CA ASP A 32 -10.75 13.56 -10.96
C ASP A 32 -9.26 13.50 -11.31
N ALA A 33 -8.91 13.78 -12.58
CA ALA A 33 -7.52 13.88 -13.01
C ALA A 33 -6.76 14.99 -12.25
N ALA A 34 -7.36 16.18 -12.13
CA ALA A 34 -6.79 17.30 -11.38
C ALA A 34 -6.65 16.98 -9.88
N ARG A 35 -7.66 16.33 -9.28
CA ARG A 35 -7.61 15.89 -7.88
C ARG A 35 -6.45 14.93 -7.64
N THR A 36 -6.33 13.88 -8.45
CA THR A 36 -5.25 12.89 -8.27
C THR A 36 -3.88 13.50 -8.53
N ALA A 37 -3.74 14.42 -9.48
CA ALA A 37 -2.49 15.17 -9.66
C ALA A 37 -2.12 15.98 -8.40
N GLY A 38 -3.10 16.65 -7.77
CA GLY A 38 -2.93 17.34 -6.50
C GLY A 38 -2.55 16.39 -5.35
N ARG A 39 -3.19 15.23 -5.24
CA ARG A 39 -2.85 14.20 -4.25
C ARG A 39 -1.45 13.64 -4.44
N ALA A 40 -1.01 13.42 -5.68
CA ALA A 40 0.35 13.00 -5.97
C ALA A 40 1.40 14.02 -5.52
N ALA A 41 1.16 15.33 -5.77
CA ALA A 41 2.03 16.38 -5.27
C ALA A 41 2.04 16.45 -3.74
N LEU A 42 0.88 16.31 -3.11
CA LEU A 42 0.75 16.26 -1.64
C LEU A 42 1.48 15.05 -1.04
N LEU A 43 1.46 13.90 -1.71
CA LEU A 43 2.15 12.69 -1.25
C LEU A 43 3.66 12.88 -1.21
N VAL A 44 4.24 13.54 -2.21
CA VAL A 44 5.67 13.90 -2.20
C VAL A 44 5.99 14.77 -0.99
N HIS A 45 5.17 15.79 -0.72
CA HIS A 45 5.34 16.64 0.44
C HIS A 45 5.22 15.86 1.77
N ALA A 46 4.19 15.03 1.90
CA ALA A 46 3.93 14.24 3.10
C ALA A 46 5.08 13.26 3.42
N LEU A 47 5.60 12.57 2.39
CA LEU A 47 6.72 11.65 2.54
C LEU A 47 8.03 12.33 2.92
N CYS A 48 8.22 13.59 2.53
CA CYS A 48 9.49 14.29 2.72
C CYS A 48 9.51 15.16 3.96
N HIS A 49 8.37 15.74 4.34
CA HIS A 49 8.29 16.83 5.32
C HIS A 49 7.17 16.64 6.34
N GLU A 50 5.97 16.22 5.93
CA GLU A 50 4.77 16.25 6.80
C GLU A 50 3.95 14.94 6.74
N PRO A 51 4.41 13.86 7.43
CA PRO A 51 3.75 12.56 7.40
C PRO A 51 2.30 12.55 7.89
N THR A 52 1.87 13.56 8.65
CA THR A 52 0.48 13.65 9.12
C THR A 52 -0.52 13.79 7.96
N LEU A 53 -0.06 14.24 6.79
CA LEU A 53 -0.87 14.39 5.57
C LEU A 53 -0.98 13.10 4.76
N LEU A 54 -0.35 11.99 5.16
CA LEU A 54 -0.34 10.74 4.39
C LEU A 54 -1.74 10.20 4.09
N LEU A 55 -2.68 10.29 5.03
CA LEU A 55 -4.05 9.79 4.83
C LEU A 55 -4.75 10.53 3.68
N GLU A 56 -4.62 11.86 3.68
CA GLU A 56 -5.22 12.70 2.65
C GLU A 56 -4.49 12.55 1.31
N ALA A 57 -3.16 12.50 1.35
CA ALA A 57 -2.30 12.36 0.18
C ALA A 57 -2.44 11.05 -0.58
N THR A 58 -2.91 10.00 0.10
CA THR A 58 -3.09 8.65 -0.48
C THR A 58 -4.50 8.40 -1.02
N GLU A 59 -5.36 9.42 -1.08
CA GLU A 59 -6.65 9.31 -1.77
C GLU A 59 -6.47 9.07 -3.28
N ASP A 60 -7.14 8.04 -3.81
CA ASP A 60 -7.15 7.72 -5.22
C ASP A 60 -8.58 7.59 -5.75
N VAL A 61 -8.85 8.27 -6.86
CA VAL A 61 -10.11 8.22 -7.60
C VAL A 61 -9.95 7.64 -9.01
N LEU A 62 -8.70 7.42 -9.46
CA LEU A 62 -8.43 7.01 -10.84
C LEU A 62 -8.26 5.49 -11.02
N HIS A 63 -8.00 4.74 -9.97
CA HIS A 63 -7.66 3.32 -10.09
C HIS A 63 -8.42 2.43 -9.11
N GLN A 64 -8.38 2.73 -7.81
CA GLN A 64 -8.93 1.88 -6.76
C GLN A 64 -10.44 1.72 -6.89
N PRO A 65 -11.26 2.77 -7.10
CA PRO A 65 -12.71 2.59 -7.23
C PRO A 65 -13.09 1.63 -8.37
N TYR A 66 -12.41 1.75 -9.52
CA TYR A 66 -12.65 0.88 -10.68
C TYR A 66 -12.21 -0.58 -10.47
N ARG A 67 -11.32 -0.83 -9.51
CA ARG A 67 -10.84 -2.18 -9.18
C ARG A 67 -11.72 -2.92 -8.18
N ALA A 68 -12.73 -2.27 -7.60
CA ALA A 68 -13.55 -2.83 -6.52
C ALA A 68 -14.14 -4.20 -6.85
N GLU A 69 -14.63 -4.39 -8.07
CA GLU A 69 -15.26 -5.64 -8.49
C GLU A 69 -14.27 -6.80 -8.62
N VAL A 70 -12.99 -6.53 -8.88
CA VAL A 70 -11.98 -7.57 -9.17
C VAL A 70 -11.03 -7.83 -8.00
N MET A 71 -11.09 -7.02 -6.94
CA MET A 71 -10.32 -7.21 -5.69
C MET A 71 -11.10 -6.76 -4.45
N ALA A 72 -12.39 -7.13 -4.38
CA ALA A 72 -13.28 -6.73 -3.29
C ALA A 72 -12.71 -6.98 -1.87
N PRO A 73 -12.06 -8.12 -1.56
CA PRO A 73 -11.42 -8.30 -0.25
C PRO A 73 -10.36 -7.24 0.06
N THR A 74 -9.47 -6.95 -0.91
CA THR A 74 -8.44 -5.91 -0.80
C THR A 74 -9.05 -4.54 -0.55
N LEU A 75 -10.08 -4.14 -1.31
CA LEU A 75 -10.67 -2.81 -1.12
C LEU A 75 -11.51 -2.68 0.14
N ARG A 76 -12.13 -3.76 0.63
CA ARG A 76 -12.74 -3.76 1.97
C ARG A 76 -11.69 -3.50 3.04
N LEU A 77 -10.53 -4.15 2.94
CA LEU A 77 -9.42 -3.91 3.87
C LEU A 77 -8.87 -2.48 3.77
N VAL A 78 -8.68 -1.94 2.56
CA VAL A 78 -8.29 -0.54 2.36
C VAL A 78 -9.31 0.41 3.00
N GLY A 79 -10.60 0.20 2.75
CA GLY A 79 -11.66 1.03 3.33
C GLY A 79 -11.68 0.98 4.85
N GLU A 80 -11.55 -0.20 5.43
CA GLU A 80 -11.52 -0.41 6.89
C GLU A 80 -10.27 0.19 7.55
N LEU A 81 -9.11 0.12 6.89
CA LEU A 81 -7.90 0.77 7.38
C LEU A 81 -8.04 2.30 7.34
N ARG A 82 -8.55 2.84 6.23
CA ARG A 82 -8.74 4.29 6.06
C ARG A 82 -9.77 4.86 7.03
N SER A 83 -10.84 4.12 7.34
CA SER A 83 -11.83 4.53 8.36
C SER A 83 -11.22 4.63 9.76
N ARG A 84 -10.09 3.94 10.00
CA ARG A 84 -9.29 3.99 11.22
C ARG A 84 -8.10 4.95 11.14
N GLY A 85 -8.08 5.84 10.15
CA GLY A 85 -7.03 6.85 9.99
C GLY A 85 -5.73 6.35 9.40
N GLN A 86 -5.65 5.09 8.93
CA GLN A 86 -4.44 4.54 8.31
C GLN A 86 -4.37 4.92 6.83
N ALA A 87 -3.22 5.42 6.37
CA ALA A 87 -2.99 5.77 4.97
C ALA A 87 -2.77 4.51 4.11
N ALA A 88 -3.85 3.74 3.91
CA ALA A 88 -3.85 2.50 3.18
C ALA A 88 -4.19 2.69 1.70
N VAL A 89 -3.47 1.99 0.84
CA VAL A 89 -3.66 1.93 -0.62
C VAL A 89 -3.43 0.53 -1.15
N VAL A 90 -3.96 0.23 -2.32
CA VAL A 90 -3.58 -0.95 -3.10
C VAL A 90 -2.12 -0.80 -3.53
N SER A 91 -1.27 -1.77 -3.18
CA SER A 91 0.12 -1.78 -3.63
C SER A 91 0.19 -2.16 -5.11
N GLY A 92 0.51 -1.19 -5.97
CA GLY A 92 0.57 -1.37 -7.41
C GLY A 92 -0.77 -1.77 -8.03
N ALA A 93 -0.84 -2.98 -8.57
CA ALA A 93 -2.09 -3.55 -9.12
C ALA A 93 -2.85 -4.43 -8.11
N GLY A 94 -2.34 -4.58 -6.89
CA GLY A 94 -2.86 -5.50 -5.89
C GLY A 94 -2.45 -6.96 -6.15
N PRO A 95 -2.92 -7.90 -5.31
CA PRO A 95 -3.94 -7.71 -4.27
C PRO A 95 -3.39 -7.22 -2.91
N SER A 96 -2.08 -7.02 -2.78
CA SER A 96 -1.47 -6.49 -1.54
C SER A 96 -1.92 -5.07 -1.21
N VAL A 97 -1.97 -4.75 0.07
CA VAL A 97 -2.25 -3.41 0.61
C VAL A 97 -0.96 -2.83 1.18
N LEU A 98 -0.63 -1.60 0.80
CA LEU A 98 0.42 -0.81 1.41
C LEU A 98 -0.20 0.15 2.42
N VAL A 99 0.36 0.22 3.62
CA VAL A 99 0.04 1.23 4.64
C VAL A 99 1.29 2.05 4.90
N LEU A 100 1.15 3.38 4.77
CA LEU A 100 2.19 4.34 5.11
C LEU A 100 1.82 5.01 6.44
N GLN A 101 2.78 5.15 7.34
CA GLN A 101 2.55 5.80 8.63
C GLN A 101 3.79 6.57 9.09
N PRO A 102 3.64 7.63 9.89
CA PRO A 102 4.77 8.17 10.65
C PRO A 102 5.35 7.06 11.56
N SER A 103 6.67 6.92 11.63
CA SER A 103 7.29 5.88 12.47
C SER A 103 6.94 6.04 13.96
N ALA A 104 6.69 7.28 14.41
CA ALA A 104 6.22 7.57 15.77
C ALA A 104 4.81 7.02 16.08
N ALA A 105 4.03 6.67 15.06
CA ALA A 105 2.68 6.10 15.19
C ALA A 105 2.66 4.56 15.00
N ALA A 106 3.82 3.89 15.09
CA ALA A 106 3.93 2.47 14.77
C ALA A 106 3.00 1.56 15.59
N ASP A 107 2.93 1.80 16.91
CA ASP A 107 2.11 1.01 17.84
C ASP A 107 0.61 1.21 17.57
N GLU A 108 0.18 2.47 17.42
CA GLU A 108 -1.21 2.81 17.09
C GLU A 108 -1.62 2.21 15.75
N GLY A 109 -0.73 2.26 14.76
CA GLY A 109 -0.97 1.66 13.46
C GLY A 109 -1.05 0.14 13.51
N GLU A 110 -0.26 -0.54 14.33
CA GLU A 110 -0.38 -1.99 14.51
C GLU A 110 -1.74 -2.36 15.11
N VAL A 111 -2.19 -1.65 16.14
CA VAL A 111 -3.53 -1.86 16.73
C VAL A 111 -4.62 -1.65 15.68
N ALA A 112 -4.53 -0.57 14.90
CA ALA A 112 -5.49 -0.29 13.84
C ALA A 112 -5.51 -1.37 12.74
N ARG A 113 -4.34 -1.85 12.29
CA ARG A 113 -4.23 -2.90 11.27
C ARG A 113 -4.77 -4.24 11.76
N ARG A 114 -4.45 -4.65 12.98
CA ARG A 114 -4.99 -5.88 13.58
C ARG A 114 -6.50 -5.82 13.69
N ALA A 115 -7.05 -4.70 14.13
CA ALA A 115 -8.49 -4.49 14.22
C ALA A 115 -9.16 -4.52 12.84
N ALA A 116 -8.55 -3.92 11.82
CA ALA A 116 -9.06 -3.93 10.44
C ALA A 116 -9.06 -5.35 9.84
N LEU A 117 -7.96 -6.09 10.01
CA LEU A 117 -7.87 -7.49 9.56
C LEU A 117 -8.90 -8.38 10.25
N ALA A 118 -9.10 -8.21 11.56
CA ALA A 118 -10.13 -8.93 12.30
C ALA A 118 -11.55 -8.57 11.81
N ALA A 119 -11.83 -7.29 11.54
CA ALA A 119 -13.14 -6.84 11.06
C ALA A 119 -13.48 -7.38 9.65
N VAL A 120 -12.49 -7.44 8.74
CA VAL A 120 -12.72 -7.88 7.36
C VAL A 120 -12.64 -9.40 7.21
N HIS A 121 -11.87 -10.09 8.06
CA HIS A 121 -11.53 -11.50 7.87
C HIS A 121 -11.72 -12.42 9.11
N GLY A 122 -12.27 -11.93 10.22
CA GLY A 122 -12.61 -12.77 11.37
C GLY A 122 -11.43 -13.29 12.18
N GLY A 123 -10.20 -12.78 11.97
CA GLY A 123 -9.01 -13.10 12.78
C GLY A 123 -8.07 -14.16 12.19
N ASP A 124 -8.55 -15.04 11.30
CA ASP A 124 -7.77 -16.15 10.72
C ASP A 124 -7.47 -16.00 9.21
N GLY A 125 -7.81 -14.85 8.62
CA GLY A 125 -7.75 -14.67 7.17
C GLY A 125 -6.34 -14.49 6.64
N GLY A 126 -5.93 -15.40 5.77
CA GLY A 126 -4.65 -15.52 5.05
C GLY A 126 -4.05 -14.23 4.50
N TRP A 127 -3.57 -13.38 5.39
CA TRP A 127 -2.82 -12.16 5.11
C TRP A 127 -1.58 -12.16 5.99
N ARG A 128 -0.44 -11.90 5.38
CA ARG A 128 0.84 -11.73 6.06
C ARG A 128 1.19 -10.25 6.11
N GLU A 129 1.50 -9.77 7.31
CA GLU A 129 2.09 -8.44 7.49
C GLU A 129 3.60 -8.51 7.26
N LEU A 130 4.11 -7.67 6.37
CA LEU A 130 5.53 -7.50 6.09
C LEU A 130 5.94 -6.06 6.36
N ARG A 131 7.14 -5.87 6.92
CA ARG A 131 7.74 -4.57 7.19
C ARG A 131 9.08 -4.48 6.47
N PRO A 132 9.07 -4.35 5.13
CA PRO A 132 10.30 -4.44 4.33
C PRO A 132 11.24 -3.23 4.52
N GLY A 133 10.78 -2.17 5.19
CA GLY A 133 11.46 -0.88 5.20
C GLY A 133 11.45 -0.22 3.80
N ILE A 134 12.16 0.90 3.67
CA ILE A 134 12.36 1.57 2.39
C ILE A 134 13.77 1.26 1.91
N ALA A 135 13.87 0.50 0.81
CA ALA A 135 15.16 0.27 0.16
C ALA A 135 15.71 1.60 -0.37
N LEU A 136 16.87 2.02 0.15
CA LEU A 136 17.55 3.25 -0.29
C LEU A 136 18.46 3.02 -1.50
N ASP A 137 18.74 1.75 -1.78
CA ASP A 137 19.56 1.30 -2.89
C ASP A 137 18.73 0.44 -3.84
N GLY A 138 19.03 0.56 -5.14
CA GLY A 138 18.46 -0.30 -6.17
C GLY A 138 19.16 -1.67 -6.24
N ALA A 139 18.84 -2.43 -7.28
CA ALA A 139 19.50 -3.70 -7.55
C ALA A 139 21.02 -3.51 -7.73
N ARG A 140 21.80 -4.40 -7.11
CA ARG A 140 23.27 -4.45 -7.22
C ARG A 140 23.68 -5.82 -7.74
N ALA A 141 24.61 -5.87 -8.68
CA ALA A 141 25.24 -7.12 -9.09
C ALA A 141 26.31 -7.50 -8.06
N LEU A 142 26.15 -8.65 -7.42
CA LEU A 142 27.17 -9.22 -6.54
C LEU A 142 27.88 -10.34 -7.28
N HIS A 143 29.21 -10.29 -7.33
CA HIS A 143 29.97 -11.44 -7.79
C HIS A 143 30.01 -12.47 -6.65
N VAL A 144 29.22 -13.53 -6.81
CA VAL A 144 29.30 -14.68 -5.93
C VAL A 144 30.56 -15.44 -6.35
N GLY A 145 31.67 -15.20 -5.66
CA GLY A 145 32.88 -15.99 -5.88
C GLY A 145 32.58 -17.48 -5.67
N GLU A 146 33.27 -18.35 -6.41
CA GLU A 146 33.18 -19.80 -6.21
C GLU A 146 33.34 -20.11 -4.73
N ALA A 147 32.34 -20.81 -4.16
CA ALA A 147 32.41 -21.28 -2.79
C ALA A 147 33.74 -22.02 -2.62
N SER A 148 34.66 -21.42 -1.86
CA SER A 148 35.90 -22.08 -1.47
C SER A 148 35.51 -23.31 -0.67
N ALA A 149 35.61 -24.47 -1.33
CA ALA A 149 35.66 -25.76 -0.71
C ALA A 149 36.95 -25.86 0.12
N ALA A 150 36.93 -25.33 1.33
CA ALA A 150 37.80 -25.74 2.43
C ALA A 150 36.96 -26.69 3.30
N ARG A 151 37.04 -28.00 3.08
CA ARG A 151 38.00 -28.94 3.72
C ARG A 151 38.01 -28.84 5.23
#